data_AF-L0JGW0-F1
#
_entry.id   AF-L0JGW0-F1
#
_cell.length_a   1.000
_cell.length_b   1.000
_cell.length_c   1.000
_cell.angle_alpha   90.00
_cell.angle_beta   90.00
_cell.angle_gamma   90.00
#
_symmetry.space_group_name_H-M   'P 1'
#
loop_
_entity.id
_entity.type
_entity.pdbx_description
1 polymer ?
#
loop_
_entity_poly.entity_id
_entity_poly.type
_entity_poly.pdbx_seq_one_letter_code
_entity_poly.pdbx_strand_id
1 'polypeptide(L)'
;MNRLKTVVRRGFTGGGVATLLLAGLFVVGGERGAVSTLVPAGWLGAVGVTLFLAGTRERLAIAGRTVGWPRVAAVGVCLLAVGCGGFGLTQLGAFAVGSVPWLLTAALTVFAVGYFGWFARECWTGGRLLDAEIFAVE
;
A
#
# COMPACT_ATOMS: atom_id res chain seq x y z
N MET A 1 14.05 -16.47 13.67
CA MET A 1 13.54 -15.49 12.69
C MET A 1 13.32 -16.17 11.34
N ASN A 2 12.06 -16.33 10.94
CA ASN A 2 11.69 -16.91 9.65
C ASN A 2 12.22 -16.03 8.49
N ARG A 3 12.92 -16.64 7.52
CA ARG A 3 13.53 -15.95 6.37
C ARG A 3 12.48 -15.19 5.55
N LEU A 4 11.26 -15.74 5.48
CA LEU A 4 10.15 -15.17 4.73
C LEU A 4 9.59 -13.90 5.41
N LYS A 5 9.43 -13.89 6.74
CA LYS A 5 9.10 -12.68 7.53
C LYS A 5 10.07 -11.54 7.25
N THR A 6 11.36 -11.84 7.16
CA THR A 6 12.39 -10.83 6.85
C THR A 6 12.25 -10.27 5.44
N VAL A 7 11.96 -11.12 4.44
CA VAL A 7 11.72 -10.68 3.05
C VAL A 7 10.48 -9.78 2.98
N VAL A 8 9.38 -10.19 3.61
CA VAL A 8 8.13 -9.41 3.65
C VAL A 8 8.34 -8.05 4.31
N ARG A 9 9.01 -8.00 5.47
CA ARG A 9 9.30 -6.73 6.17
C ARG A 9 10.24 -5.81 5.40
N ARG A 10 11.24 -6.37 4.69
CA ARG A 10 12.07 -5.59 3.76
C ARG A 10 11.26 -5.08 2.57
N GLY A 11 10.34 -5.87 2.04
CA GLY A 11 9.40 -5.46 1.01
C GLY A 11 8.56 -4.26 1.46
N PHE A 12 8.00 -4.30 2.67
CA PHE A 12 7.27 -3.17 3.24
C PHE A 12 8.14 -1.93 3.48
N THR A 13 9.36 -2.12 3.97
CA THR A 13 10.30 -1.02 4.18
C THR A 13 10.66 -0.36 2.84
N GLY A 14 11.05 -1.16 1.84
CA GLY A 14 11.39 -0.67 0.51
C GLY A 14 10.22 -0.02 -0.21
N GLY A 15 9.04 -0.65 -0.17
CA GLY A 15 7.80 -0.09 -0.72
C GLY A 15 7.38 1.20 -0.02
N GLY A 16 7.50 1.25 1.31
CA GLY A 16 7.25 2.45 2.10
C GLY A 16 8.17 3.61 1.71
N VAL A 17 9.48 3.37 1.64
CA VAL A 17 10.47 4.37 1.19
C VAL A 17 10.17 4.84 -0.23
N ALA A 18 9.93 3.94 -1.17
CA ALA A 18 9.63 4.31 -2.55
C ALA A 18 8.36 5.17 -2.64
N THR A 19 7.32 4.83 -1.88
CA THR A 19 6.07 5.60 -1.83
C THR A 19 6.27 6.98 -1.21
N LEU A 20 7.10 7.09 -0.17
CA LEU A 20 7.45 8.39 0.44
C LEU A 20 8.26 9.27 -0.52
N LEU A 21 9.20 8.68 -1.26
CA LEU A 21 9.94 9.41 -2.30
C LEU A 21 9.00 9.91 -3.38
N LEU A 22 8.04 9.08 -3.81
CA LEU A 22 7.01 9.49 -4.77
C LEU A 22 6.16 10.65 -4.22
N ALA A 23 5.72 10.59 -2.96
CA ALA A 23 5.03 11.70 -2.31
C ALA A 23 5.87 12.98 -2.33
N GLY A 24 7.17 12.88 -2.02
CA GLY A 24 8.12 13.99 -2.08
C GLY A 24 8.23 14.59 -3.49
N LEU A 25 8.27 13.76 -4.52
CA LEU A 25 8.29 14.22 -5.92
C LEU A 25 7.04 15.01 -6.29
N PHE A 26 5.85 14.59 -5.82
CA PHE A 26 4.62 15.38 -6.00
C PHE A 26 4.72 16.76 -5.33
N VAL A 27 5.29 16.85 -4.13
CA VAL A 27 5.44 18.12 -3.41
C VAL A 27 6.45 19.06 -4.08
N VAL A 28 7.55 18.51 -4.62
CA VAL A 28 8.61 19.32 -5.26
C VAL A 28 8.25 19.70 -6.70
N GLY A 29 7.63 18.79 -7.46
CA GLY A 29 7.34 18.98 -8.87
C GLY A 29 5.94 19.55 -9.17
N GLY A 30 5.03 19.54 -8.19
CA GLY A 30 3.68 20.05 -8.38
C GLY A 30 3.51 21.54 -8.07
N GLU A 31 2.37 22.09 -8.47
CA GLU A 31 2.02 23.48 -8.20
C GLU A 31 1.80 23.69 -6.69
N ARG A 32 2.48 24.69 -6.12
CA ARG A 32 2.39 24.96 -4.68
C ARG A 32 0.96 25.32 -4.28
N GLY A 33 0.40 24.56 -3.37
CA GLY A 33 -0.95 24.79 -2.84
C GLY A 33 -2.09 24.19 -3.67
N ALA A 34 -1.79 23.55 -4.82
CA ALA A 34 -2.81 22.91 -5.62
C ALA A 34 -3.36 21.65 -4.91
N VAL A 35 -4.67 21.60 -4.73
CA VAL A 35 -5.37 20.46 -4.09
C VAL A 35 -5.12 19.17 -4.86
N SER A 36 -5.03 19.25 -6.19
CA SER A 36 -4.69 18.14 -7.09
C SER A 36 -3.31 17.54 -6.84
N THR A 37 -2.40 18.27 -6.20
CA THR A 37 -1.06 17.80 -5.82
C THR A 37 -1.00 17.37 -4.36
N LEU A 38 -1.61 18.17 -3.47
CA LEU A 38 -1.56 17.92 -2.02
C LEU A 38 -2.31 16.65 -1.61
N VAL A 39 -3.45 16.35 -2.25
CA VAL A 39 -4.25 15.17 -1.91
C VAL A 39 -3.50 13.87 -2.26
N PRO A 40 -2.97 13.68 -3.49
CA PRO A 40 -2.15 12.50 -3.80
C PRO A 40 -0.88 12.43 -2.96
N ALA A 41 -0.20 13.56 -2.74
CA ALA A 41 1.02 13.59 -1.92
C ALA A 41 0.75 13.16 -0.47
N GLY A 42 -0.33 13.67 0.14
CA GLY A 42 -0.75 13.29 1.49
C GLY A 42 -1.15 11.82 1.59
N TRP A 43 -1.91 11.32 0.60
CA TRP A 43 -2.29 9.91 0.52
C TRP A 43 -1.07 8.99 0.40
N LEU A 44 -0.17 9.28 -0.53
CA LEU A 44 1.09 8.54 -0.71
C LEU A 44 1.97 8.63 0.54
N GLY A 45 1.99 9.80 1.20
CA GLY A 45 2.64 9.97 2.49
C GLY A 45 2.09 9.01 3.55
N ALA A 46 0.77 8.94 3.70
CA ALA A 46 0.12 8.03 4.65
C ALA A 46 0.39 6.55 4.34
N VAL A 47 0.30 6.16 3.06
CA VAL A 47 0.65 4.79 2.61
C VAL A 47 2.13 4.50 2.89
N GLY A 48 3.02 5.41 2.52
CA GLY A 48 4.46 5.24 2.70
C GLY A 48 4.86 5.10 4.16
N VAL A 49 4.34 5.96 5.04
CA VAL A 49 4.59 5.90 6.49
C VAL A 49 4.06 4.59 7.07
N THR A 50 2.83 4.19 6.75
CA THR A 50 2.25 2.95 7.31
C THR A 50 3.03 1.71 6.90
N LEU A 51 3.41 1.58 5.62
CA LEU A 51 4.24 0.46 5.14
C LEU A 51 5.64 0.49 5.74
N PHE A 52 6.27 1.66 5.83
CA PHE A 52 7.60 1.80 6.44
C PHE A 52 7.60 1.41 7.92
N LEU A 53 6.59 1.85 8.67
CA LEU A 53 6.43 1.49 10.09
C LEU A 53 6.17 -0.01 10.26
N ALA A 54 5.36 -0.63 9.39
CA ALA A 54 5.13 -2.07 9.42
C ALA A 54 6.41 -2.88 9.10
N GLY A 55 7.26 -2.36 8.21
CA GLY A 55 8.54 -2.97 7.86
C GLY A 55 9.61 -2.85 8.95
N THR A 56 9.57 -1.79 9.75
CA THR A 56 10.65 -1.45 10.71
C THR A 56 10.31 -1.74 12.17
N ARG A 57 9.05 -1.54 12.59
CA ARG A 57 8.59 -1.78 13.98
C ARG A 57 7.79 -3.08 14.06
N GLU A 58 7.94 -3.81 15.16
CA GLU A 58 7.12 -5.01 15.42
C GLU A 58 5.81 -4.68 16.12
N ARG A 59 5.83 -3.71 17.05
CA ARG A 59 4.67 -3.20 17.78
C ARG A 59 4.65 -1.68 17.70
N LEU A 60 3.46 -1.14 17.49
CA LEU A 60 3.20 0.30 17.42
C LEU A 60 2.15 0.66 18.48
N ALA A 61 2.46 1.64 19.32
CA ALA A 61 1.50 2.17 20.28
C ALA A 61 0.59 3.17 19.55
N ILE A 62 -0.66 2.79 19.31
CA ILE A 62 -1.67 3.63 18.68
C ILE A 62 -2.75 3.89 19.72
N ALA A 63 -2.91 5.16 20.12
CA ALA A 63 -3.92 5.59 21.09
C ALA A 63 -3.91 4.74 22.40
N GLY A 64 -2.72 4.41 22.91
CA GLY A 64 -2.56 3.63 24.14
C GLY A 64 -2.71 2.11 23.97
N ARG A 65 -3.01 1.59 22.78
CA ARG A 65 -3.02 0.15 22.48
C ARG A 65 -1.80 -0.25 21.65
N THR A 66 -1.19 -1.37 22.02
CA THR A 66 -0.11 -1.97 21.22
C THR A 66 -0.71 -2.74 20.06
N VAL A 67 -0.44 -2.28 18.84
CA VAL A 67 -0.88 -2.89 17.59
C VAL A 67 0.33 -3.55 16.94
N GLY A 68 0.20 -4.83 16.61
CA GLY A 68 1.23 -5.56 15.87
C GLY A 68 1.38 -5.04 14.45
N TRP A 69 2.59 -5.12 13.92
CA TRP A 69 2.90 -4.73 12.56
C TRP A 69 2.01 -5.34 11.46
N PRO A 70 1.44 -6.57 11.56
CA PRO A 70 0.60 -7.12 10.50
C PRO A 70 -0.66 -6.29 10.27
N ARG A 71 -1.28 -5.79 11.34
CA ARG A 71 -2.48 -4.93 11.22
C ARG A 71 -2.14 -3.58 10.61
N VAL A 72 -0.97 -3.04 10.90
CA VAL A 72 -0.50 -1.79 10.30
C VAL A 72 -0.18 -1.98 8.82
N ALA A 73 0.46 -3.10 8.45
CA ALA A 73 0.66 -3.49 7.07
C ALA A 73 -0.68 -3.62 6.32
N ALA A 74 -1.66 -4.30 6.92
CA ALA A 74 -2.99 -4.45 6.34
C ALA A 74 -3.64 -3.10 6.00
N VAL A 75 -3.57 -2.12 6.92
CA VAL A 75 -4.09 -0.77 6.68
C VAL A 75 -3.33 -0.09 5.54
N GLY A 76 -2.00 -0.12 5.54
CA GLY A 76 -1.19 0.49 4.47
C GLY A 76 -1.46 -0.12 3.10
N VAL A 77 -1.59 -1.45 3.03
CA VAL A 77 -1.91 -2.17 1.78
C VAL A 77 -3.34 -1.89 1.32
N CYS A 78 -4.31 -1.77 2.23
CA CYS A 78 -5.67 -1.35 1.90
C CYS A 78 -5.68 0.07 1.28
N LEU A 79 -4.96 1.02 1.89
CA LEU A 79 -4.84 2.38 1.34
C LEU A 79 -4.16 2.36 -0.04
N LEU A 80 -3.14 1.53 -0.23
CA LEU A 80 -2.51 1.34 -1.53
C LEU A 80 -3.50 0.77 -2.56
N ALA A 81 -4.31 -0.22 -2.19
CA ALA A 81 -5.32 -0.82 -3.05
C ALA A 81 -6.35 0.22 -3.51
N VAL A 82 -6.85 1.06 -2.60
CA VAL A 82 -7.78 2.15 -2.93
C VAL A 82 -7.13 3.16 -3.88
N GLY A 83 -5.86 3.51 -3.67
CA GLY A 83 -5.09 4.37 -4.57
C GLY A 83 -4.94 3.77 -5.98
N CYS A 84 -4.57 2.49 -6.07
CA CYS A 84 -4.47 1.77 -7.35
C CYS A 84 -5.81 1.68 -8.06
N GLY A 85 -6.90 1.39 -7.33
CA GLY A 85 -8.24 1.34 -7.89
C GLY A 85 -8.69 2.70 -8.42
N GLY A 86 -8.55 3.75 -7.62
CA GLY A 86 -8.90 5.12 -8.03
C GLY A 86 -8.11 5.57 -9.26
N PHE A 87 -6.78 5.40 -9.25
CA PHE A 87 -5.93 5.76 -10.39
C PHE A 87 -6.29 4.94 -11.64
N GLY A 88 -6.42 3.62 -11.52
CA GLY A 88 -6.79 2.75 -12.64
C GLY A 88 -8.12 3.13 -13.27
N LEU A 89 -9.14 3.42 -12.46
CA LEU A 89 -10.44 3.88 -12.93
C LEU A 89 -10.37 5.23 -13.65
N THR A 90 -9.57 6.17 -13.15
CA THR A 90 -9.37 7.46 -13.84
C THR A 90 -8.69 7.30 -15.20
N GLN A 91 -7.72 6.39 -15.32
CA GLN A 91 -7.03 6.11 -16.59
C GLN A 91 -7.95 5.43 -17.61
N LEU A 92 -8.89 4.59 -17.17
CA LEU A 92 -9.86 3.96 -18.09
C LEU A 92 -10.71 4.98 -18.83
N GLY A 93 -11.02 6.13 -18.22
CA GLY A 93 -11.75 7.22 -18.89
C GLY A 93 -10.97 7.90 -20.02
N ALA A 94 -9.65 7.76 -20.06
CA ALA A 94 -8.79 8.34 -21.10
C ALA A 94 -8.67 7.46 -22.35
N PHE A 95 -9.08 6.20 -22.29
CA PHE A 95 -8.99 5.26 -23.41
C PHE A 95 -10.35 4.95 -24.02
N ALA A 96 -10.36 4.63 -25.32
CA ALA A 96 -11.54 4.11 -25.98
C ALA A 96 -11.95 2.76 -25.34
N VAL A 97 -13.22 2.62 -24.97
CA VAL A 97 -13.76 1.41 -24.37
C VAL A 97 -13.54 0.22 -25.30
N GLY A 98 -13.04 -0.90 -24.76
CA GLY A 98 -12.74 -2.12 -25.52
C GLY A 98 -11.44 -2.09 -26.31
N SER A 99 -10.70 -0.98 -26.31
CA SER A 99 -9.34 -0.95 -26.88
C SER A 99 -8.38 -1.79 -26.05
N VAL A 100 -7.27 -2.24 -26.66
CA VAL A 100 -6.21 -2.98 -25.97
C VAL A 100 -5.68 -2.26 -24.72
N PRO A 101 -5.30 -0.96 -24.76
CA PRO A 101 -4.84 -0.26 -23.56
C PRO A 101 -5.92 -0.15 -22.48
N TRP A 102 -7.20 -0.02 -22.87
CA TRP A 102 -8.32 -0.04 -21.94
C TRP A 102 -8.44 -1.40 -21.23
N LEU A 103 -8.44 -2.50 -21.98
CA LEU A 103 -8.53 -3.86 -21.42
C LEU A 103 -7.34 -4.19 -20.51
N LEU A 104 -6.12 -3.83 -20.92
CA LEU A 104 -4.92 -4.01 -20.11
C LEU A 104 -4.98 -3.22 -18.81
N THR A 105 -5.37 -1.93 -18.88
CA THR A 105 -5.51 -1.08 -17.70
C THR A 105 -6.57 -1.64 -16.76
N ALA A 106 -7.71 -2.11 -17.29
CA ALA A 106 -8.78 -2.71 -16.50
C ALA A 106 -8.30 -3.98 -15.80
N ALA A 107 -7.66 -4.89 -16.54
CA ALA A 107 -7.15 -6.15 -16.01
C ALA A 107 -6.09 -5.91 -14.92
N LEU A 108 -5.13 -5.01 -15.16
CA LEU A 108 -4.10 -4.65 -14.18
C LEU A 108 -4.70 -4.00 -12.94
N THR A 109 -5.71 -3.13 -13.10
CA THR A 109 -6.38 -2.48 -11.97
C THR A 109 -7.11 -3.50 -11.11
N VAL A 110 -7.91 -4.37 -11.71
CA VAL A 110 -8.64 -5.44 -11.00
C VAL A 110 -7.65 -6.38 -10.32
N PHE A 111 -6.60 -6.78 -11.01
CA PHE A 111 -5.56 -7.64 -10.45
C PHE A 111 -4.87 -6.98 -9.25
N ALA A 112 -4.41 -5.74 -9.38
CA ALA A 112 -3.71 -5.03 -8.31
C ALA A 112 -4.62 -4.83 -7.08
N VAL A 113 -5.85 -4.35 -7.29
CA VAL A 113 -6.83 -4.16 -6.20
C VAL A 113 -7.16 -5.49 -5.53
N GLY A 114 -7.43 -6.54 -6.32
CA GLY A 114 -7.74 -7.87 -5.81
C GLY A 114 -6.57 -8.48 -5.01
N TYR A 115 -5.36 -8.40 -5.56
CA TYR A 115 -4.15 -8.90 -4.93
C TYR A 115 -3.84 -8.15 -3.62
N PHE A 116 -3.84 -6.82 -3.64
CA PHE A 116 -3.60 -6.02 -2.44
C PHE A 116 -4.70 -6.20 -1.41
N GLY A 117 -5.97 -6.24 -1.81
CA GLY A 117 -7.08 -6.50 -0.89
C GLY A 117 -6.99 -7.87 -0.24
N TRP A 118 -6.66 -8.91 -1.01
CA TRP A 118 -6.40 -10.25 -0.49
C TRP A 118 -5.21 -10.26 0.49
N PHE A 119 -4.09 -9.65 0.11
CA PHE A 119 -2.89 -9.62 0.94
C PHE A 119 -3.08 -8.81 2.23
N ALA A 120 -3.81 -7.70 2.17
CA ALA A 120 -4.20 -6.92 3.34
C ALA A 120 -5.07 -7.75 4.30
N ARG A 121 -5.99 -8.55 3.76
CA ARG A 121 -6.78 -9.48 4.57
C ARG A 121 -5.91 -10.54 5.25
N GLU A 122 -4.95 -11.14 4.54
CA GLU A 122 -4.00 -12.07 5.14
C GLU A 122 -3.20 -11.43 6.29
N CYS A 123 -2.74 -10.19 6.09
CA CYS A 123 -2.07 -9.41 7.14
C CYS A 123 -2.99 -9.14 8.34
N TRP A 124 -4.29 -8.88 8.10
CA TRP A 124 -5.26 -8.59 9.15
C TRP A 124 -5.63 -9.83 9.98
N THR A 125 -5.81 -10.97 9.32
CA THR A 125 -6.15 -12.25 9.97
C THR A 125 -4.94 -12.98 10.54
N GLY A 126 -3.72 -12.51 10.25
CA GLY A 126 -2.47 -13.09 10.77
C GLY A 126 -2.02 -14.35 10.03
N GLY A 127 -2.29 -14.44 8.72
CA GLY A 127 -1.90 -15.59 7.90
C GLY A 127 -2.92 -16.73 7.94
N ARG A 128 -3.98 -16.61 7.14
CA ARG A 128 -5.00 -17.67 6.98
C ARG A 128 -4.58 -18.67 5.90
N LEU A 129 -4.02 -18.18 4.81
CA LEU A 129 -3.46 -18.99 3.71
C LEU A 129 -1.94 -18.94 3.69
N LEU A 130 -1.36 -17.84 4.18
CA LEU A 130 0.07 -17.70 4.41
C LEU A 130 0.40 -18.19 5.83
N ASP A 131 1.61 -18.75 6.00
CA ASP A 131 2.05 -19.28 7.29
C ASP A 131 1.94 -18.21 8.39
N ALA A 132 1.21 -18.53 9.47
CA ALA A 132 0.96 -17.64 10.58
C ALA A 132 2.26 -17.17 11.27
N GLU A 133 3.32 -17.98 11.18
CA GLU A 133 4.65 -17.62 11.71
C GLU A 133 5.22 -16.37 11.01
N ILE A 134 4.83 -16.12 9.75
CA ILE A 134 5.23 -14.91 9.00
C ILE A 134 4.71 -13.66 9.71
N PHE A 135 3.50 -13.72 10.28
CA PHE A 135 2.81 -12.58 10.89
C PHE A 135 2.91 -12.55 12.42
N ALA A 136 3.57 -13.56 13.01
CA ALA A 136 3.80 -13.61 14.45
C ALA A 136 4.60 -12.37 14.92
N VAL A 137 4.14 -11.79 16.03
CA VAL A 137 4.78 -10.65 16.69
C VAL A 137 5.45 -11.18 17.94
N GLU A 138 6.77 -11.00 18.01
CA GLU A 138 7.58 -11.41 19.15
C GLU A 138 7.46 -10.40 20.33
#